data_AF-A0AB34KBB1-F1
#
_entry.id   AF-A0AB34KBB1-F1
#
_cell.length_a   1.000
_cell.length_b   1.000
_cell.length_c   1.000
_cell.angle_alpha   90.00
_cell.angle_beta   90.00
_cell.angle_gamma   90.00
#
_symmetry.space_group_name_H-M   'P 1'
#
loop_
_entity.id
_entity.type
_entity.pdbx_description
1 polymer ?
#
loop_
_entity_poly.entity_id
_entity_poly.type
_entity_poly.pdbx_seq_one_letter_code
_entity_poly.pdbx_strand_id
1 'polypeptide(L)'
;MDASQELADLQNRFHLLEGDRKAFYEQSQLTLKQNKEICDELRRENKELRAALGGAGDKKAPAGHETSAMQEAELARVEAQLTQLRQRQNQVACGNKLKEKMMHQLEDELRDLQRSSSRPAHEANPLMRQIRTLENRLDKAMIKYNEAQSIRKTYDQIVKRLKEERVNFDNQLGAIEATLHAKEHDYEELLLMSHDASHAKDVARAELAKLQSLVSDERKARDKELSERRNAVQAREEMHSRMLEREKARHDIVLEAKGDLNDAAEQEALKQNVVTNALHHQINSNVVEGEQQVMSAYESAFRKIKDATGVGDVNEVIQKFLTQEQTQENLFSMTKEAQARIEQLAEERQMTKSVVDEMKYSGGGGQSSRQEVEQWERKLSESQNSLERVKLRHTRMTKVFIDVRAGIEHMADKLETVKLDVPAIPVSDDTIVDVMLQCDAKLIKMYDAVGTLPEEDALERDLMSRDGGLRGDLSGETGYNVRVALTNEEDFDDDVDVDDDDLDGMEADIPDRQQMKKMHGAMLDKATAKSKRKKRGKFGIESPPKSPGKSTIGKGGTSTGGRKLDTD
;
A
#
# COMPACT_ATOMS: atom_id res chain seq x y z
N MET A 1 -33.68 -52.27 -87.24
CA MET A 1 -32.38 -52.18 -87.93
C MET A 1 -32.70 -52.23 -89.40
N ASP A 2 -32.46 -51.13 -90.11
CA ASP A 2 -33.01 -50.91 -91.45
C ASP A 2 -32.15 -51.67 -92.47
N ALA A 3 -32.70 -52.69 -93.12
CA ALA A 3 -31.96 -53.61 -93.99
C ALA A 3 -31.25 -52.89 -95.16
N SER A 4 -31.68 -51.67 -95.48
CA SER A 4 -31.02 -50.81 -96.48
C SER A 4 -29.64 -50.32 -96.03
N GLN A 5 -29.45 -50.05 -94.73
CA GLN A 5 -28.16 -49.64 -94.19
C GLN A 5 -27.17 -50.81 -94.15
N GLU A 6 -27.62 -52.01 -93.77
CA GLU A 6 -26.76 -53.20 -93.80
C GLU A 6 -26.35 -53.59 -95.23
N LEU A 7 -27.23 -53.42 -96.22
CA LEU A 7 -26.88 -53.64 -97.62
C LEU A 7 -25.87 -52.60 -98.13
N ALA A 8 -26.04 -51.32 -97.77
CA ALA A 8 -25.12 -50.25 -98.14
C ALA A 8 -23.73 -50.46 -97.50
N ASP A 9 -23.67 -50.89 -96.24
CA ASP A 9 -22.42 -51.22 -95.57
C ASP A 9 -21.74 -52.45 -96.19
N LEU A 10 -22.50 -53.46 -96.59
CA LEU A 10 -21.94 -54.64 -97.26
C LEU A 10 -21.42 -54.31 -98.67
N GLN A 11 -22.12 -53.43 -99.41
CA GLN A 11 -21.68 -52.93 -100.71
C GLN A 11 -20.41 -52.07 -100.59
N ASN A 12 -20.35 -51.18 -99.59
CA ASN A 12 -19.14 -50.40 -99.29
C ASN A 12 -17.96 -51.31 -98.92
N ARG A 13 -18.19 -52.35 -98.10
CA ARG A 13 -17.16 -53.33 -97.75
C ARG A 13 -16.70 -54.15 -98.95
N PHE A 14 -17.61 -54.49 -99.87
CA PHE A 14 -17.27 -55.20 -101.10
C PHE A 14 -16.45 -54.30 -102.04
N HIS A 15 -16.82 -53.03 -102.21
CA HIS A 15 -16.04 -52.06 -102.98
C HIS A 15 -14.64 -51.84 -102.38
N LEU A 16 -14.53 -51.80 -101.05
CA LEU A 16 -13.23 -51.69 -100.38
C LEU A 16 -12.37 -52.95 -100.63
N LEU A 17 -12.97 -54.15 -100.54
CA LEU A 17 -12.29 -55.41 -100.86
C LEU A 17 -11.89 -55.53 -102.33
N GLU A 18 -12.69 -55.01 -103.27
CA GLU A 18 -12.31 -54.94 -104.68
C GLU A 18 -11.18 -53.93 -104.92
N GLY A 19 -11.20 -52.80 -104.20
CA GLY A 19 -10.11 -51.84 -104.16
C GLY A 19 -8.82 -52.45 -103.64
N ASP A 20 -8.88 -53.17 -102.52
CA ASP A 20 -7.74 -53.89 -101.94
C ASP A 20 -7.25 -54.98 -102.89
N ARG A 21 -8.14 -55.78 -103.49
CA ARG A 21 -7.75 -56.82 -104.46
C ARG A 21 -7.05 -56.21 -105.68
N LYS A 22 -7.54 -55.07 -106.16
CA LYS A 22 -6.92 -54.34 -107.29
C LYS A 22 -5.58 -53.76 -106.89
N ALA A 23 -5.46 -53.14 -105.71
CA ALA A 23 -4.20 -52.61 -105.19
C ALA A 23 -3.16 -53.73 -104.99
N PHE A 24 -3.54 -54.88 -104.44
CA PHE A 24 -2.65 -56.05 -104.31
C PHE A 24 -2.21 -56.59 -105.67
N TYR A 25 -3.11 -56.64 -106.66
CA TYR A 25 -2.75 -57.08 -108.01
C TYR A 25 -1.83 -56.09 -108.72
N GLU A 26 -2.08 -54.78 -108.58
CA GLU A 26 -1.22 -53.73 -109.13
C GLU A 26 0.15 -53.72 -108.45
N GLN A 27 0.21 -53.88 -107.12
CA GLN A 27 1.46 -54.01 -106.36
C GLN A 27 2.24 -55.26 -106.79
N SER A 28 1.56 -56.40 -106.99
CA SER A 28 2.17 -57.65 -107.46
C SER A 28 2.70 -57.52 -108.90
N GLN A 29 1.95 -56.87 -109.79
CA GLN A 29 2.39 -56.58 -111.16
C GLN A 29 3.55 -55.60 -111.20
N LEU A 30 3.56 -54.58 -110.33
CA LEU A 30 4.67 -53.63 -110.21
C LEU A 30 5.94 -54.34 -109.73
N THR A 31 5.84 -55.17 -108.70
CA THR A 31 6.98 -55.97 -108.22
C THR A 31 7.46 -56.98 -109.26
N LEU A 32 6.56 -57.58 -110.06
CA LEU A 32 6.94 -58.43 -111.19
C LEU A 32 7.67 -57.66 -112.29
N LYS A 33 7.26 -56.42 -112.59
CA LYS A 33 7.96 -55.55 -113.54
C LYS A 33 9.33 -55.15 -113.01
N GLN A 34 9.42 -54.72 -111.76
CA GLN A 34 10.69 -54.38 -111.10
C GLN A 34 11.64 -55.59 -111.09
N ASN A 35 11.14 -56.78 -110.75
CA ASN A 35 11.95 -58.00 -110.78
C ASN A 35 12.42 -58.37 -112.19
N LYS A 36 11.60 -58.12 -113.23
CA LYS A 36 12.02 -58.30 -114.63
C LYS A 36 13.09 -57.29 -115.04
N GLU A 37 12.93 -56.02 -114.69
CA GLU A 37 13.93 -54.97 -114.92
C GLU A 37 15.25 -55.32 -114.24
N ILE A 38 15.23 -55.74 -112.98
CA ILE A 38 16.42 -56.22 -112.26
C ILE A 38 17.05 -57.44 -112.96
N CYS A 39 16.25 -58.41 -113.41
CA CYS A 39 16.78 -59.57 -114.14
C CYS A 39 17.43 -59.17 -115.47
N ASP A 40 16.86 -58.21 -116.19
CA ASP A 40 17.39 -57.72 -117.45
C ASP A 40 18.64 -56.85 -117.24
N GLU A 41 18.71 -56.06 -116.17
CA GLU A 41 19.92 -55.37 -115.72
C GLU A 41 21.02 -56.38 -115.39
N LEU A 42 20.73 -57.39 -114.56
CA LEU A 42 21.70 -58.45 -114.21
C LEU A 42 22.14 -59.27 -115.44
N ARG A 43 21.28 -59.44 -116.43
CA ARG A 43 21.63 -60.07 -117.72
C ARG A 43 22.51 -59.17 -118.57
N ARG A 44 22.25 -57.86 -118.60
CA ARG A 44 23.10 -56.88 -119.28
C ARG A 44 24.48 -56.82 -118.62
N GLU A 45 24.54 -56.75 -117.30
CA GLU A 45 25.79 -56.81 -116.54
C GLU A 45 26.51 -58.15 -116.75
N ASN A 46 25.80 -59.29 -116.76
CA ASN A 46 26.43 -60.57 -117.10
C ASN A 46 26.94 -60.61 -118.55
N LYS A 47 26.25 -59.97 -119.50
CA LYS A 47 26.70 -59.87 -120.89
C LYS A 47 27.92 -58.97 -121.01
N GLU A 48 27.97 -57.86 -120.27
CA GLU A 48 29.12 -56.96 -120.17
C GLU A 48 30.31 -57.63 -119.50
N LEU A 49 30.10 -58.37 -118.40
CA LEU A 49 31.13 -59.17 -117.73
C LEU A 49 31.61 -60.32 -118.63
N ARG A 50 30.73 -60.98 -119.38
CA ARG A 50 31.14 -61.99 -120.39
C ARG A 50 31.89 -61.37 -121.56
N ALA A 51 31.54 -60.17 -122.00
CA ALA A 51 32.28 -59.43 -123.02
C ALA A 51 33.65 -58.96 -122.49
N ALA A 52 33.72 -58.51 -121.23
CA ALA A 52 34.97 -58.15 -120.55
C ALA A 52 35.87 -59.37 -120.35
N LEU A 53 35.31 -60.54 -119.99
CA LEU A 53 36.05 -61.80 -119.89
C LEU A 53 36.46 -62.34 -121.27
N GLY A 54 35.64 -62.15 -122.31
CA GLY A 54 35.99 -62.46 -123.70
C GLY A 54 37.11 -61.56 -124.24
N GLY A 55 37.15 -60.28 -123.84
CA GLY A 55 38.25 -59.34 -124.16
C GLY A 55 39.51 -59.52 -123.31
N ALA A 56 39.39 -60.13 -122.12
CA ALA A 56 40.52 -60.49 -121.24
C ALA A 56 41.09 -61.89 -121.52
N GLY A 57 40.40 -62.72 -122.31
CA GLY A 57 40.79 -64.09 -122.66
C GLY A 57 41.85 -64.22 -123.76
N ASP A 58 42.28 -63.13 -124.41
CA ASP A 58 43.18 -63.15 -125.57
C ASP A 58 44.50 -62.37 -125.36
N LYS A 59 44.96 -62.26 -124.11
CA LYS A 59 46.28 -61.75 -123.75
C LYS A 59 47.03 -62.75 -122.88
N LYS A 60 47.48 -63.86 -123.50
CA LYS A 60 48.59 -64.65 -122.98
C LYS A 60 49.88 -63.81 -123.11
N ALA A 61 50.16 -63.01 -122.09
CA ALA A 61 51.48 -62.42 -121.91
C ALA A 61 52.44 -63.51 -121.39
N PRO A 62 53.63 -63.67 -121.97
CA PRO A 62 54.60 -64.68 -121.55
C PRO A 62 55.16 -64.31 -120.18
N ALA A 63 55.23 -65.30 -119.30
CA ALA A 63 55.95 -65.21 -118.03
C ALA A 63 57.45 -64.95 -118.30
N GLY A 64 57.86 -63.69 -118.18
CA GLY A 64 59.25 -63.28 -118.06
C GLY A 64 59.63 -63.29 -116.58
N HIS A 65 60.66 -64.06 -116.23
CA HIS A 65 61.14 -64.29 -114.86
C HIS A 65 61.70 -63.05 -114.13
N GLU A 66 61.58 -61.84 -114.69
CA GLU A 66 62.10 -60.60 -114.09
C GLU A 66 61.03 -59.70 -113.45
N THR A 67 59.73 -59.94 -113.67
CA THR A 67 58.64 -59.19 -113.02
C THR A 67 58.17 -59.81 -111.69
N SER A 68 58.49 -61.08 -111.44
CA SER A 68 58.11 -61.79 -110.21
C SER A 68 58.75 -61.19 -108.97
N ALA A 69 60.03 -60.80 -109.03
CA ALA A 69 60.73 -60.20 -107.89
C ALA A 69 60.21 -58.80 -107.55
N MET A 70 59.83 -58.01 -108.57
CA MET A 70 59.25 -56.67 -108.36
C MET A 70 57.82 -56.77 -107.81
N GLN A 71 57.04 -57.74 -108.30
CA GLN A 71 55.69 -58.03 -107.80
C GLN A 71 55.72 -58.64 -106.39
N GLU A 72 56.68 -59.52 -106.07
CA GLU A 72 56.89 -60.02 -104.70
C GLU A 72 57.34 -58.91 -103.75
N ALA A 73 58.19 -57.98 -104.20
CA ALA A 73 58.58 -56.81 -103.41
C ALA A 73 57.40 -55.85 -103.17
N GLU A 74 56.53 -55.65 -104.17
CA GLU A 74 55.29 -54.87 -104.01
C GLU A 74 54.27 -55.58 -103.12
N LEU A 75 54.10 -56.90 -103.24
CA LEU A 75 53.26 -57.71 -102.35
C LEU A 75 53.78 -57.66 -100.91
N ALA A 76 55.08 -57.82 -100.69
CA ALA A 76 55.70 -57.68 -99.37
C ALA A 76 55.51 -56.27 -98.79
N ARG A 77 55.55 -55.23 -99.63
CA ARG A 77 55.28 -53.84 -99.21
C ARG A 77 53.81 -53.63 -98.85
N VAL A 78 52.88 -54.21 -99.61
CA VAL A 78 51.43 -54.15 -99.33
C VAL A 78 51.10 -54.98 -98.08
N GLU A 79 51.72 -56.13 -97.88
CA GLU A 79 51.62 -56.93 -96.66
C GLU A 79 52.17 -56.19 -95.44
N ALA A 80 53.32 -55.50 -95.58
CA ALA A 80 53.86 -54.63 -94.55
C ALA A 80 52.90 -53.46 -94.24
N GLN A 81 52.26 -52.88 -95.24
CA GLN A 81 51.23 -51.84 -95.04
C GLN A 81 49.96 -52.39 -94.39
N LEU A 82 49.50 -53.59 -94.78
CA LEU A 82 48.34 -54.27 -94.19
C LEU A 82 48.60 -54.64 -92.73
N THR A 83 49.79 -55.13 -92.41
CA THR A 83 50.19 -55.42 -91.02
C THR A 83 50.29 -54.14 -90.20
N GLN A 84 50.84 -53.04 -90.74
CA GLN A 84 50.81 -51.72 -90.09
C GLN A 84 49.39 -51.18 -89.89
N LEU A 85 48.50 -51.34 -90.86
CA LEU A 85 47.10 -50.93 -90.75
C LEU A 85 46.34 -51.76 -89.72
N ARG A 86 46.58 -53.08 -89.67
CA ARG A 86 46.03 -53.96 -88.63
C ARG A 86 46.56 -53.60 -87.24
N GLN A 87 47.85 -53.29 -87.11
CA GLN A 87 48.43 -52.80 -85.86
C GLN A 87 47.78 -51.48 -85.42
N ARG A 88 47.61 -50.52 -86.34
CA ARG A 88 46.89 -49.27 -86.07
C ARG A 88 45.43 -49.51 -85.69
N GLN A 89 44.73 -50.40 -86.39
CA GLN A 89 43.35 -50.76 -86.08
C GLN A 89 43.24 -51.40 -84.69
N ASN A 90 44.14 -52.32 -84.34
CA ASN A 90 44.19 -52.92 -83.02
C ASN A 90 44.51 -51.89 -81.92
N GLN A 91 45.41 -50.94 -82.20
CA GLN A 91 45.75 -49.85 -81.29
C GLN A 91 44.55 -48.92 -81.05
N VAL A 92 43.83 -48.53 -82.11
CA VAL A 92 42.61 -47.73 -82.01
C VAL A 92 41.50 -48.49 -81.30
N ALA A 93 41.30 -49.78 -81.60
CA ALA A 93 40.31 -50.62 -80.94
C ALA A 93 40.60 -50.79 -79.44
N CYS A 94 41.88 -50.99 -79.07
CA CYS A 94 42.29 -51.03 -77.67
C CYS A 94 42.07 -49.67 -76.98
N GLY A 95 42.42 -48.57 -77.65
CA GLY A 95 42.18 -47.21 -77.15
C GLY A 95 40.70 -46.89 -76.94
N ASN A 96 39.82 -47.32 -77.85
CA ASN A 96 38.38 -47.16 -77.72
C ASN A 96 37.83 -47.98 -76.54
N LYS A 97 38.26 -49.25 -76.38
CA LYS A 97 37.88 -50.06 -75.22
C LYS A 97 38.31 -49.46 -73.88
N LEU A 98 39.46 -48.79 -73.83
CA LEU A 98 39.93 -48.09 -72.63
C LEU A 98 39.04 -46.87 -72.33
N LYS A 99 38.70 -46.09 -73.36
CA LYS A 99 37.81 -44.93 -73.22
C LYS A 99 36.39 -45.31 -72.83
N GLU A 100 35.85 -46.42 -73.35
CA GLU A 100 34.55 -46.96 -72.94
C GLU A 100 34.55 -47.35 -71.46
N LYS A 101 35.61 -48.01 -70.98
CA LYS A 101 35.76 -48.30 -69.54
C LYS A 101 35.82 -47.03 -68.69
N MET A 102 36.56 -46.01 -69.15
CA MET A 102 36.65 -44.72 -68.46
C MET A 102 35.30 -44.00 -68.45
N MET A 103 34.54 -44.06 -69.54
CA MET A 103 33.19 -43.49 -69.60
C MET A 103 32.24 -44.19 -68.63
N HIS A 104 32.28 -45.52 -68.54
CA HIS A 104 31.48 -46.23 -67.54
C HIS A 104 31.89 -45.90 -66.11
N GLN A 105 33.18 -45.75 -65.83
CA GLN A 105 33.66 -45.29 -64.52
C GLN A 105 33.13 -43.89 -64.19
N LEU A 106 33.21 -42.96 -65.15
CA LEU A 106 32.68 -41.60 -64.98
C LEU A 106 31.14 -41.59 -64.87
N GLU A 107 30.42 -42.45 -65.58
CA GLU A 107 28.97 -42.61 -65.46
C GLU A 107 28.57 -43.15 -64.08
N ASP A 108 29.33 -44.11 -63.55
CA ASP A 108 29.12 -44.66 -62.21
C ASP A 108 29.44 -43.62 -61.12
N GLU A 109 30.56 -42.90 -61.26
CA GLU A 109 30.90 -41.76 -60.39
C GLU A 109 29.82 -40.67 -60.45
N LEU A 110 29.31 -40.35 -61.63
CA LEU A 110 28.24 -39.37 -61.81
C LEU A 110 26.94 -39.85 -61.18
N ARG A 111 26.61 -41.15 -61.29
CA ARG A 111 25.45 -41.74 -60.59
C ARG A 111 25.61 -41.69 -59.08
N ASP A 112 26.80 -41.95 -58.55
CA ASP A 112 27.06 -41.89 -57.11
C ASP A 112 27.04 -40.45 -56.60
N LEU A 113 27.58 -39.51 -57.36
CA LEU A 113 27.45 -38.07 -57.13
C LEU A 113 25.97 -37.64 -57.17
N GLN A 114 25.18 -38.11 -58.13
CA GLN A 114 23.74 -37.80 -58.20
C GLN A 114 22.96 -38.40 -57.03
N ARG A 115 23.31 -39.61 -56.56
CA ARG A 115 22.72 -40.20 -55.34
C ARG A 115 23.09 -39.40 -54.09
N SER A 116 24.32 -38.91 -54.00
CA SER A 116 24.75 -38.06 -52.89
C SER A 116 24.18 -36.63 -52.96
N SER A 117 23.95 -36.12 -54.18
CA SER A 117 23.38 -34.80 -54.47
C SER A 117 21.85 -34.79 -54.48
N SER A 118 21.20 -35.96 -54.44
CA SER A 118 19.78 -36.07 -54.13
C SER A 118 19.57 -35.48 -52.74
N ARG A 119 19.27 -34.17 -52.69
CA ARG A 119 18.94 -33.41 -51.49
C ARG A 119 18.09 -34.33 -50.62
N PRO A 120 18.55 -34.73 -49.42
CA PRO A 120 17.72 -35.48 -48.51
C PRO A 120 16.43 -34.68 -48.39
N ALA A 121 15.30 -35.28 -48.77
CA ALA A 121 14.01 -34.61 -48.79
C ALA A 121 13.87 -33.85 -47.47
N HIS A 122 13.90 -32.52 -47.54
CA HIS A 122 14.05 -31.61 -46.40
C HIS A 122 12.90 -31.77 -45.39
N GLU A 123 11.84 -32.48 -45.79
CA GLU A 123 10.65 -32.80 -45.00
C GLU A 123 10.77 -34.11 -44.18
N ALA A 124 11.73 -34.99 -44.52
CA ALA A 124 11.91 -36.29 -43.87
C ALA A 124 13.09 -36.34 -42.89
N ASN A 125 13.79 -35.21 -42.66
CA ASN A 125 14.86 -35.17 -41.67
C ASN A 125 14.26 -35.22 -40.24
N PRO A 126 14.54 -36.25 -39.43
CA PRO A 126 14.05 -36.34 -38.05
C PRO A 126 14.43 -35.12 -37.21
N LEU A 127 15.58 -34.48 -37.51
CA LEU A 127 16.01 -33.25 -36.88
C LEU A 127 15.02 -32.10 -37.13
N MET A 128 14.47 -31.98 -38.33
CA MET A 128 13.53 -30.91 -38.67
C MET A 128 12.17 -31.09 -37.99
N ARG A 129 11.73 -32.34 -37.83
CA ARG A 129 10.54 -32.63 -37.00
C ARG A 129 10.79 -32.26 -35.55
N GLN A 130 11.98 -32.59 -35.03
CA GLN A 130 12.36 -32.23 -33.67
C GLN A 130 12.40 -30.72 -33.47
N ILE A 131 13.00 -29.96 -34.39
CA ILE A 131 12.99 -28.49 -34.39
C ILE A 131 11.55 -27.96 -34.34
N ARG A 132 10.66 -28.42 -35.23
CA ARG A 132 9.24 -28.03 -35.23
C ARG A 132 8.53 -28.37 -33.91
N THR A 133 8.83 -29.51 -33.29
CA THR A 133 8.24 -29.85 -31.98
C THR A 133 8.75 -28.96 -30.85
N LEU A 134 10.02 -28.58 -30.88
CA LEU A 134 10.62 -27.68 -29.90
C LEU A 134 10.09 -26.26 -30.06
N GLU A 135 9.95 -25.77 -31.29
CA GLU A 135 9.32 -24.48 -31.63
C GLU A 135 7.88 -24.44 -31.10
N ASN A 136 7.05 -25.43 -31.41
CA ASN A 136 5.69 -25.51 -30.89
C ASN A 136 5.62 -25.58 -29.36
N ARG A 137 6.63 -26.18 -28.71
CA ARG A 137 6.71 -26.24 -27.25
C ARG A 137 7.13 -24.90 -26.65
N LEU A 138 8.03 -24.18 -27.33
CA LEU A 138 8.44 -22.83 -26.98
C LEU A 138 7.26 -21.86 -27.10
N ASP A 139 6.52 -21.89 -28.20
CA ASP A 139 5.35 -21.04 -28.41
C ASP A 139 4.30 -21.27 -27.31
N LYS A 140 4.03 -22.53 -26.97
CA LYS A 140 3.13 -22.86 -25.84
C LYS A 140 3.66 -22.36 -24.50
N ALA A 141 4.97 -22.41 -24.27
CA ALA A 141 5.56 -21.87 -23.06
C ALA A 141 5.46 -20.34 -23.02
N MET A 142 5.67 -19.65 -24.15
CA MET A 142 5.51 -18.21 -24.26
C MET A 142 4.06 -17.76 -24.01
N ILE A 143 3.07 -18.46 -24.59
CA ILE A 143 1.65 -18.17 -24.35
C ILE A 143 1.34 -18.30 -22.86
N LYS A 144 1.77 -19.40 -22.22
CA LYS A 144 1.57 -19.61 -20.77
C LYS A 144 2.28 -18.56 -19.92
N TYR A 145 3.48 -18.14 -20.32
CA TYR A 145 4.23 -17.10 -19.62
C TYR A 145 3.49 -15.75 -19.69
N ASN A 146 3.02 -15.36 -20.87
CA ASN A 146 2.27 -14.12 -21.06
C ASN A 146 0.94 -14.14 -20.30
N GLU A 147 0.24 -15.28 -20.27
CA GLU A 147 -0.97 -15.48 -19.47
C GLU A 147 -0.67 -15.40 -17.96
N ALA A 148 0.38 -16.07 -17.48
CA ALA A 148 0.80 -15.96 -16.08
C ALA A 148 1.25 -14.53 -15.72
N GLN A 149 1.79 -13.78 -16.67
CA GLN A 149 2.17 -12.38 -16.46
C GLN A 149 0.94 -11.46 -16.41
N SER A 150 -0.11 -11.71 -17.20
CA SER A 150 -1.34 -10.91 -17.19
C SER A 150 -2.14 -11.13 -15.89
N ILE A 151 -2.54 -12.36 -15.61
CA ILE A 151 -2.14 -13.08 -14.40
C ILE A 151 -1.72 -12.22 -13.19
N ARG A 152 -0.41 -12.25 -12.97
CA ARG A 152 0.32 -11.51 -11.95
C ARG A 152 -0.02 -10.02 -11.94
N LYS A 153 -0.06 -9.34 -13.09
CA LYS A 153 -0.39 -7.90 -13.16
C LYS A 153 -1.76 -7.60 -12.55
N THR A 154 -2.76 -8.46 -12.78
CA THR A 154 -4.09 -8.27 -12.15
C THR A 154 -4.04 -8.47 -10.63
N TYR A 155 -3.31 -9.47 -10.14
CA TYR A 155 -3.11 -9.65 -8.71
C TYR A 155 -2.32 -8.50 -8.07
N ASP A 156 -1.30 -7.97 -8.75
CA ASP A 156 -0.54 -6.82 -8.27
C ASP A 156 -1.43 -5.58 -8.13
N GLN A 157 -2.36 -5.36 -9.07
CA GLN A 157 -3.37 -4.31 -8.99
C GLN A 157 -4.33 -4.52 -7.81
N ILE A 158 -4.82 -5.76 -7.62
CA ILE A 158 -5.68 -6.10 -6.49
C ILE A 158 -4.95 -5.85 -5.16
N VAL A 159 -3.69 -6.27 -5.05
CA VAL A 159 -2.87 -6.05 -3.84
C VAL A 159 -2.63 -4.57 -3.60
N LYS A 160 -2.34 -3.79 -4.65
CA LYS A 160 -2.17 -2.32 -4.53
C LYS A 160 -3.44 -1.68 -3.98
N ARG A 161 -4.60 -2.00 -4.57
CA ARG A 161 -5.89 -1.50 -4.10
C ARG A 161 -6.20 -1.91 -2.66
N LEU A 162 -5.96 -3.16 -2.29
CA LEU A 162 -6.18 -3.63 -0.92
C LEU A 162 -5.27 -2.93 0.09
N LYS A 163 -4.03 -2.59 -0.29
CA LYS A 163 -3.12 -1.81 0.55
C LYS A 163 -3.60 -0.36 0.73
N GLU A 164 -4.08 0.26 -0.34
CA GLU A 164 -4.70 1.60 -0.30
C GLU A 164 -5.97 1.58 0.58
N GLU A 165 -6.85 0.62 0.39
CA GLU A 165 -8.06 0.43 1.20
C GLU A 165 -7.71 0.20 2.67
N ARG A 166 -6.67 -0.58 2.98
CA ARG A 166 -6.20 -0.77 4.37
C ARG A 166 -5.81 0.55 5.04
N VAL A 167 -5.05 1.40 4.36
CA VAL A 167 -4.66 2.72 4.90
C VAL A 167 -5.90 3.61 5.10
N ASN A 168 -6.86 3.55 4.18
CA ASN A 168 -8.11 4.30 4.31
C ASN A 168 -8.94 3.83 5.51
N PHE A 169 -8.98 2.51 5.79
CA PHE A 169 -9.64 1.99 6.99
C PHE A 169 -8.96 2.46 8.28
N ASP A 170 -7.63 2.51 8.32
CA ASP A 170 -6.90 3.04 9.48
C ASP A 170 -7.27 4.52 9.73
N ASN A 171 -7.42 5.33 8.67
CA ASN A 171 -7.88 6.72 8.78
C ASN A 171 -9.33 6.84 9.25
N GLN A 172 -10.24 6.00 8.73
CA GLN A 172 -11.64 5.97 9.16
C GLN A 172 -11.76 5.54 10.62
N LEU A 173 -10.96 4.55 11.05
CA LEU A 173 -10.91 4.09 12.42
C LEU A 173 -10.42 5.21 13.35
N GLY A 174 -9.32 5.89 13.00
CA GLY A 174 -8.83 7.02 13.78
C GLY A 174 -9.83 8.18 13.87
N ALA A 175 -10.61 8.44 12.83
CA ALA A 175 -11.69 9.42 12.87
C ALA A 175 -12.82 8.99 13.82
N ILE A 176 -13.22 7.71 13.78
CA ILE A 176 -14.25 7.16 14.68
C ILE A 176 -13.75 7.20 16.13
N GLU A 177 -12.51 6.80 16.39
CA GLU A 177 -11.88 6.84 17.71
C GLU A 177 -11.83 8.27 18.27
N ALA A 178 -11.46 9.25 17.45
CA ALA A 178 -11.48 10.66 17.85
C ALA A 178 -12.90 11.14 18.21
N THR A 179 -13.92 10.72 17.43
CA THR A 179 -15.31 11.05 17.75
C THR A 179 -15.80 10.34 19.02
N LEU A 180 -15.36 9.10 19.26
CA LEU A 180 -15.68 8.35 20.47
C LEU A 180 -15.11 9.06 21.70
N HIS A 181 -13.83 9.43 21.67
CA HIS A 181 -13.20 10.17 22.77
C HIS A 181 -13.85 11.53 23.03
N ALA A 182 -14.24 12.26 21.98
CA ALA A 182 -15.00 13.50 22.16
C ALA A 182 -16.36 13.24 22.85
N LYS A 183 -17.04 12.14 22.49
CA LYS A 183 -18.32 11.75 23.10
C LYS A 183 -18.18 11.25 24.53
N GLU A 184 -17.09 10.55 24.85
CA GLU A 184 -16.75 10.16 26.21
C GLU A 184 -16.51 11.38 27.09
N HIS A 185 -15.75 12.37 26.60
CA HIS A 185 -15.57 13.64 27.32
C HIS A 185 -16.91 14.38 27.50
N ASP A 186 -17.73 14.50 26.45
CA ASP A 186 -19.06 15.11 26.55
C ASP A 186 -19.93 14.39 27.61
N TYR A 187 -19.82 13.06 27.68
CA TYR A 187 -20.54 12.24 28.65
C TYR A 187 -20.04 12.47 30.09
N GLU A 188 -18.73 12.54 30.30
CA GLU A 188 -18.13 12.85 31.61
C GLU A 188 -18.55 14.23 32.10
N GLU A 189 -18.54 15.24 31.22
CA GLU A 189 -19.02 16.58 31.55
C GLU A 189 -20.50 16.57 31.93
N LEU A 190 -21.34 15.86 31.15
CA LEU A 190 -22.76 15.73 31.45
C LEU A 190 -23.02 15.01 32.77
N LEU A 191 -22.19 14.01 33.11
CA LEU A 191 -22.27 13.29 34.37
C LEU A 191 -21.97 14.20 35.56
N LEU A 192 -20.93 15.04 35.46
CA LEU A 192 -20.61 16.05 36.47
C LEU A 192 -21.76 17.05 36.62
N MET A 193 -22.29 17.58 35.52
CA MET A 193 -23.46 18.47 35.54
C MET A 193 -24.68 17.80 36.19
N SER A 194 -24.89 16.51 35.95
CA SER A 194 -26.00 15.75 36.56
C SER A 194 -25.82 15.58 38.07
N HIS A 195 -24.58 15.34 38.52
CA HIS A 195 -24.25 15.29 39.94
C HIS A 195 -24.50 16.65 40.60
N ASP A 196 -24.04 17.74 40.00
CA ASP A 196 -24.24 19.11 40.50
C ASP A 196 -25.73 19.48 40.56
N ALA A 197 -26.49 19.14 39.53
CA ALA A 197 -27.94 19.34 39.50
C ALA A 197 -28.66 18.51 40.59
N SER A 198 -28.21 17.28 40.83
CA SER A 198 -28.74 16.43 41.90
C SER A 198 -28.43 16.99 43.27
N HIS A 199 -27.20 17.47 43.49
CA HIS A 199 -26.80 18.12 44.72
C HIS A 199 -27.61 19.40 44.98
N ALA A 200 -27.76 20.26 43.97
CA ALA A 200 -28.58 21.48 44.07
C ALA A 200 -30.05 21.15 44.42
N LYS A 201 -30.62 20.10 43.81
CA LYS A 201 -31.97 19.62 44.13
C LYS A 201 -32.07 19.14 45.58
N ASP A 202 -31.08 18.40 46.07
CA ASP A 202 -31.09 17.86 47.43
C ASP A 202 -30.92 18.97 48.48
N VAL A 203 -30.08 19.98 48.20
CA VAL A 203 -29.98 21.21 49.01
C VAL A 203 -31.33 21.93 49.05
N ALA A 204 -31.95 22.18 47.90
CA ALA A 204 -33.26 22.83 47.84
C ALA A 204 -34.36 22.04 48.59
N ARG A 205 -34.33 20.71 48.52
CA ARG A 205 -35.24 19.83 49.29
C ARG A 205 -34.99 19.93 50.79
N ALA A 206 -33.73 19.95 51.22
CA ALA A 206 -33.37 20.09 52.61
C ALA A 206 -33.79 21.46 53.17
N GLU A 207 -33.59 22.54 52.41
CA GLU A 207 -34.06 23.89 52.76
C GLU A 207 -35.58 23.95 52.84
N LEU A 208 -36.29 23.37 51.87
CA LEU A 208 -37.74 23.29 51.88
C LEU A 208 -38.25 22.52 53.10
N ALA A 209 -37.63 21.38 53.46
CA ALA A 209 -37.99 20.61 54.65
C ALA A 209 -37.76 21.40 55.95
N LYS A 210 -36.65 22.14 56.05
CA LYS A 210 -36.38 23.04 57.19
C LYS A 210 -37.44 24.13 57.30
N LEU A 211 -37.78 24.79 56.19
CA LEU A 211 -38.81 25.83 56.16
C LEU A 211 -40.19 25.26 56.52
N GLN A 212 -40.54 24.06 56.04
CA GLN A 212 -41.77 23.39 56.43
C GLN A 212 -41.83 23.09 57.92
N SER A 213 -40.72 22.60 58.52
CA SER A 213 -40.64 22.39 59.97
C SER A 213 -40.84 23.70 60.73
N LEU A 214 -40.11 24.75 60.35
CA LEU A 214 -40.22 26.07 60.97
C LEU A 214 -41.65 26.61 60.92
N VAL A 215 -42.31 26.55 59.76
CA VAL A 215 -43.71 26.98 59.61
C VAL A 215 -44.64 26.11 60.46
N SER A 216 -44.38 24.81 60.57
CA SER A 216 -45.18 23.92 61.42
C SER A 216 -45.03 24.24 62.90
N ASP A 217 -43.82 24.57 63.34
CA ASP A 217 -43.51 24.88 64.74
C ASP A 217 -44.03 26.28 65.10
N GLU A 218 -43.95 27.26 64.20
CA GLU A 218 -44.61 28.56 64.36
C GLU A 218 -46.13 28.42 64.45
N ARG A 219 -46.75 27.54 63.63
CA ARG A 219 -48.19 27.26 63.73
C ARG A 219 -48.53 26.65 65.09
N LYS A 220 -47.81 25.63 65.53
CA LYS A 220 -47.99 25.02 66.86
C LYS A 220 -47.80 26.04 67.98
N ALA A 221 -46.79 26.91 67.89
CA ALA A 221 -46.53 27.96 68.87
C ALA A 221 -47.68 28.97 68.92
N ARG A 222 -48.19 29.43 67.76
CA ARG A 222 -49.36 30.31 67.69
C ARG A 222 -50.63 29.64 68.21
N ASP A 223 -50.87 28.37 67.88
CA ASP A 223 -52.02 27.63 68.38
C ASP A 223 -51.95 27.44 69.90
N LYS A 224 -50.74 27.17 70.43
CA LYS A 224 -50.48 27.12 71.87
C LYS A 224 -50.76 28.47 72.53
N GLU A 225 -50.23 29.56 72.02
CA GLU A 225 -50.48 30.92 72.54
C GLU A 225 -51.98 31.29 72.49
N LEU A 226 -52.67 30.95 71.39
CA LEU A 226 -54.12 31.15 71.28
C LEU A 226 -54.89 30.29 72.30
N SER A 227 -54.47 29.05 72.53
CA SER A 227 -55.08 28.18 73.54
C SER A 227 -54.88 28.72 74.96
N GLU A 228 -53.68 29.20 75.28
CA GLU A 228 -53.35 29.81 76.57
C GLU A 228 -54.18 31.08 76.81
N ARG A 229 -54.31 31.94 75.79
CA ARG A 229 -55.17 33.12 75.85
C ARG A 229 -56.65 32.77 76.02
N ARG A 230 -57.15 31.77 75.29
CA ARG A 230 -58.54 31.27 75.44
C ARG A 230 -58.78 30.75 76.85
N ASN A 231 -57.87 29.94 77.38
CA ASN A 231 -57.95 29.40 78.74
C ASN A 231 -57.91 30.53 79.80
N ALA A 232 -57.07 31.55 79.60
CA ALA A 232 -57.01 32.71 80.50
C ALA A 232 -58.30 33.54 80.48
N VAL A 233 -58.91 33.74 79.29
CA VAL A 233 -60.22 34.40 79.16
C VAL A 233 -61.31 33.57 79.84
N GLN A 234 -61.37 32.26 79.56
CA GLN A 234 -62.32 31.36 80.19
C GLN A 234 -62.18 31.35 81.73
N ALA A 235 -60.95 31.27 82.25
CA ALA A 235 -60.69 31.33 83.69
C ALA A 235 -61.15 32.67 84.31
N ARG A 236 -61.00 33.80 83.58
CA ARG A 236 -61.52 35.10 84.00
C ARG A 236 -63.04 35.14 84.01
N GLU A 237 -63.69 34.61 82.98
CA GLU A 237 -65.15 34.50 82.90
C GLU A 237 -65.70 33.62 84.04
N GLU A 238 -65.07 32.48 84.30
CA GLU A 238 -65.42 31.59 85.41
C GLU A 238 -65.22 32.28 86.77
N MET A 239 -64.11 33.00 86.96
CA MET A 239 -63.87 33.78 88.18
C MET A 239 -64.91 34.89 88.36
N HIS A 240 -65.23 35.61 87.28
CA HIS A 240 -66.25 36.66 87.29
C HIS A 240 -67.64 36.09 87.59
N SER A 241 -67.99 34.94 87.01
CA SER A 241 -69.24 34.23 87.33
C SER A 241 -69.29 33.82 88.81
N ARG A 242 -68.21 33.22 89.33
CA ARG A 242 -68.09 32.86 90.76
C ARG A 242 -68.15 34.09 91.68
N MET A 243 -67.59 35.22 91.26
CA MET A 243 -67.67 36.48 92.02
C MET A 243 -69.12 36.98 92.05
N LEU A 244 -69.81 37.03 90.91
CA LEU A 244 -71.21 37.42 90.84
C LEU A 244 -72.12 36.49 91.65
N GLU A 245 -71.87 35.18 91.63
CA GLU A 245 -72.60 34.21 92.46
C GLU A 245 -72.36 34.47 93.96
N ARG A 246 -71.11 34.74 94.37
CA ARG A 246 -70.79 35.12 95.75
C ARG A 246 -71.37 36.47 96.14
N GLU A 247 -71.42 37.43 95.23
CA GLU A 247 -71.99 38.75 95.47
C GLU A 247 -73.52 38.68 95.60
N LYS A 248 -74.19 37.86 94.77
CA LYS A 248 -75.60 37.51 94.96
C LYS A 248 -75.85 36.85 96.32
N ALA A 249 -75.05 35.82 96.67
CA ALA A 249 -75.15 35.17 97.97
C ALA A 249 -74.87 36.13 99.14
N ARG A 250 -73.93 37.07 99.00
CA ARG A 250 -73.66 38.12 99.99
C ARG A 250 -74.79 39.15 100.06
N HIS A 251 -75.40 39.52 98.94
CA HIS A 251 -76.58 40.38 98.93
C HIS A 251 -77.75 39.68 99.64
N ASP A 252 -77.94 38.38 99.43
CA ASP A 252 -78.95 37.59 100.13
C ASP A 252 -78.67 37.53 101.65
N ILE A 253 -77.41 37.33 102.06
CA ILE A 253 -77.00 37.32 103.48
C ILE A 253 -77.04 38.72 104.12
N VAL A 254 -76.70 39.80 103.40
CA VAL A 254 -76.79 41.19 103.93
C VAL A 254 -78.24 41.64 104.05
N LEU A 255 -79.16 41.08 103.25
CA LEU A 255 -80.58 41.25 103.48
C LEU A 255 -81.04 40.56 104.79
N GLU A 256 -80.38 39.45 105.15
CA GLU A 256 -80.64 38.67 106.38
C GLU A 256 -79.92 39.24 107.62
N ALA A 257 -78.78 39.93 107.45
CA ALA A 257 -77.91 40.43 108.53
C ALA A 257 -78.06 41.94 108.82
N LYS A 258 -79.24 42.51 108.60
CA LYS A 258 -79.61 43.87 109.07
C LYS A 258 -80.07 43.86 110.54
N GLY A 259 -79.33 43.13 111.38
CA GLY A 259 -79.56 42.99 112.82
C GLY A 259 -78.24 42.98 113.56
N ASP A 260 -78.09 43.98 114.42
CA ASP A 260 -77.11 44.18 115.48
C ASP A 260 -75.78 44.89 115.22
N LEU A 261 -75.65 45.91 116.06
CA LEU A 261 -74.64 46.93 116.19
C LEU A 261 -73.46 46.43 117.04
N ASN A 262 -72.32 47.08 116.82
CA ASN A 262 -71.65 48.00 117.74
C ASN A 262 -70.17 47.72 117.99
N ASP A 263 -69.43 48.82 117.86
CA ASP A 263 -68.01 48.99 118.05
C ASP A 263 -67.56 48.92 119.52
N ALA A 264 -66.25 48.72 119.64
CA ALA A 264 -65.38 49.25 120.70
C ALA A 264 -65.34 48.53 122.05
N ALA A 265 -64.62 47.40 122.14
CA ALA A 265 -63.98 46.97 123.40
C ALA A 265 -62.87 45.89 123.29
N GLU A 266 -62.19 45.68 122.14
CA GLU A 266 -61.25 44.55 122.04
C GLU A 266 -59.87 44.92 121.48
N GLN A 267 -59.30 45.99 122.05
CA GLN A 267 -58.03 46.56 121.58
C GLN A 267 -56.99 46.64 122.68
N GLU A 268 -56.88 45.64 123.57
CA GLU A 268 -55.77 45.63 124.53
C GLU A 268 -55.26 44.24 124.94
N ALA A 269 -56.03 43.16 124.73
CA ALA A 269 -55.55 41.79 125.00
C ALA A 269 -54.78 41.14 123.82
N LEU A 270 -54.92 41.67 122.60
CA LEU A 270 -54.30 41.10 121.38
C LEU A 270 -52.84 41.53 121.15
N LYS A 271 -52.29 42.45 121.96
CA LYS A 271 -50.93 42.97 121.74
C LYS A 271 -49.83 42.21 122.49
N GLN A 272 -50.14 41.50 123.58
CA GLN A 272 -49.12 40.75 124.32
C GLN A 272 -48.89 39.32 123.83
N ASN A 273 -49.91 38.65 123.28
CA ASN A 273 -49.74 37.31 122.69
C ASN A 273 -49.15 37.33 121.27
N VAL A 274 -49.18 38.49 120.59
CA VAL A 274 -48.56 38.69 119.28
C VAL A 274 -47.05 38.92 119.42
N VAL A 275 -46.60 39.58 120.49
CA VAL A 275 -45.19 39.95 120.67
C VAL A 275 -44.33 38.78 121.15
N THR A 276 -44.87 37.88 121.98
CA THR A 276 -44.14 36.69 122.45
C THR A 276 -44.05 35.58 121.40
N ASN A 277 -45.11 35.38 120.60
CA ASN A 277 -45.06 34.50 119.42
C ASN A 277 -44.18 35.06 118.29
N ALA A 278 -44.14 36.38 118.10
CA ALA A 278 -43.27 37.01 117.11
C ALA A 278 -41.78 36.82 117.44
N LEU A 279 -41.40 36.86 118.72
CA LEU A 279 -39.99 36.75 119.13
C LEU A 279 -39.45 35.31 119.03
N HIS A 280 -40.27 34.30 119.34
CA HIS A 280 -39.92 32.89 119.11
C HIS A 280 -39.88 32.54 117.61
N HIS A 281 -40.74 33.16 116.79
CA HIS A 281 -40.64 33.05 115.34
C HIS A 281 -39.38 33.71 114.80
N GLN A 282 -38.93 34.82 115.38
CA GLN A 282 -37.79 35.58 114.86
C GLN A 282 -36.43 34.88 115.12
N ILE A 283 -36.29 34.15 116.23
CA ILE A 283 -35.04 33.42 116.53
C ILE A 283 -34.97 32.11 115.74
N ASN A 284 -36.08 31.38 115.61
CA ASN A 284 -36.15 30.20 114.73
C ASN A 284 -36.13 30.61 113.24
N SER A 285 -36.69 31.76 112.86
CA SER A 285 -36.60 32.28 111.49
C SER A 285 -35.18 32.67 111.16
N ASN A 286 -34.37 33.23 112.06
CA ASN A 286 -33.00 33.62 111.71
C ASN A 286 -32.07 32.41 111.46
N VAL A 287 -32.28 31.28 112.17
CA VAL A 287 -31.51 30.04 111.92
C VAL A 287 -32.01 29.33 110.67
N VAL A 288 -33.34 29.25 110.48
CA VAL A 288 -33.94 28.70 109.27
C VAL A 288 -33.67 29.59 108.06
N GLU A 289 -33.64 30.92 108.18
CA GLU A 289 -33.29 31.87 107.13
C GLU A 289 -31.81 31.77 106.75
N GLY A 290 -30.92 31.49 107.71
CA GLY A 290 -29.52 31.20 107.39
C GLY A 290 -29.37 29.94 106.54
N GLU A 291 -30.01 28.84 106.95
CA GLU A 291 -30.01 27.58 106.19
C GLU A 291 -30.79 27.71 104.87
N GLN A 292 -31.84 28.51 104.83
CA GLN A 292 -32.70 28.72 103.67
C GLN A 292 -32.13 29.74 102.69
N GLN A 293 -31.31 30.70 103.14
CA GLN A 293 -30.49 31.54 102.27
C GLN A 293 -29.38 30.73 101.62
N VAL A 294 -28.75 29.80 102.36
CA VAL A 294 -27.76 28.89 101.78
C VAL A 294 -28.43 27.92 100.80
N MET A 295 -29.57 27.33 101.16
CA MET A 295 -30.37 26.50 100.23
C MET A 295 -30.89 27.31 99.04
N SER A 296 -31.30 28.56 99.22
CA SER A 296 -31.74 29.44 98.13
C SER A 296 -30.58 29.86 97.22
N ALA A 297 -29.38 30.06 97.78
CA ALA A 297 -28.17 30.31 97.01
C ALA A 297 -27.76 29.09 96.18
N TYR A 298 -27.82 27.88 96.77
CA TYR A 298 -27.62 26.64 96.03
C TYR A 298 -28.72 26.41 94.99
N GLU A 299 -29.99 26.65 95.31
CA GLU A 299 -31.10 26.52 94.37
C GLU A 299 -31.01 27.53 93.23
N SER A 300 -30.58 28.77 93.50
CA SER A 300 -30.32 29.79 92.48
C SER A 300 -29.14 29.40 91.59
N ALA A 301 -28.05 28.87 92.17
CA ALA A 301 -26.92 28.34 91.41
C ALA A 301 -27.33 27.14 90.55
N PHE A 302 -28.13 26.22 91.10
CA PHE A 302 -28.66 25.07 90.37
C PHE A 302 -29.64 25.48 89.27
N ARG A 303 -30.52 26.47 89.50
CA ARG A 303 -31.39 27.01 88.45
C ARG A 303 -30.56 27.64 87.32
N LYS A 304 -29.51 28.39 87.63
CA LYS A 304 -28.58 28.91 86.61
C LYS A 304 -27.91 27.80 85.81
N ILE A 305 -27.46 26.72 86.47
CA ILE A 305 -26.89 25.55 85.78
C ILE A 305 -27.97 24.84 84.95
N LYS A 306 -29.19 24.70 85.49
CA LYS A 306 -30.34 24.09 84.82
C LYS A 306 -30.75 24.86 83.57
N ASP A 307 -30.80 26.18 83.65
CA ASP A 307 -31.13 27.06 82.55
C ASP A 307 -30.01 27.08 81.49
N ALA A 308 -28.74 27.02 81.90
CA ALA A 308 -27.59 26.96 80.99
C ALA A 308 -27.42 25.61 80.29
N THR A 309 -27.75 24.51 80.98
CA THR A 309 -27.63 23.13 80.46
C THR A 309 -28.91 22.63 79.80
N GLY A 310 -30.07 23.25 80.10
CA GLY A 310 -31.39 22.92 79.53
C GLY A 310 -32.00 21.61 80.03
N VAL A 311 -31.52 21.08 81.16
CA VAL A 311 -31.83 19.70 81.62
C VAL A 311 -32.84 19.68 82.76
N GLY A 312 -33.78 18.73 82.78
CA GLY A 312 -34.91 18.72 83.71
C GLY A 312 -34.58 18.25 85.14
N ASP A 313 -33.65 17.29 85.27
CA ASP A 313 -33.33 16.55 86.50
C ASP A 313 -31.85 16.72 86.92
N VAL A 314 -31.60 16.76 88.23
CA VAL A 314 -30.27 17.00 88.83
C VAL A 314 -29.31 15.85 88.52
N ASN A 315 -29.80 14.60 88.52
CA ASN A 315 -28.98 13.45 88.16
C ASN A 315 -28.54 13.48 86.68
N GLU A 316 -29.38 14.01 85.80
CA GLU A 316 -29.04 14.16 84.38
C GLU A 316 -28.00 15.28 84.17
N VAL A 317 -28.04 16.35 84.97
CA VAL A 317 -26.97 17.37 85.00
C VAL A 317 -25.63 16.76 85.43
N ILE A 318 -25.62 15.92 86.48
CA ILE A 318 -24.39 15.26 86.96
C ILE A 318 -23.84 14.30 85.90
N GLN A 319 -24.69 13.49 85.28
CA GLN A 319 -24.25 12.59 84.19
C GLN A 319 -23.74 13.35 82.97
N LYS A 320 -24.40 14.46 82.58
CA LYS A 320 -23.90 15.30 81.48
C LYS A 320 -22.59 15.97 81.84
N PHE A 321 -22.39 16.45 83.07
CA PHE A 321 -21.10 17.00 83.49
C PHE A 321 -19.97 15.96 83.42
N LEU A 322 -20.23 14.73 83.90
CA LEU A 322 -19.23 13.66 83.88
C LEU A 322 -18.93 13.17 82.45
N THR A 323 -19.93 13.09 81.58
CA THR A 323 -19.75 12.70 80.17
C THR A 323 -19.25 13.86 79.30
N GLN A 324 -19.46 15.11 79.72
CA GLN A 324 -18.96 16.30 79.04
C GLN A 324 -17.43 16.36 79.08
N GLU A 325 -16.80 16.00 80.19
CA GLU A 325 -15.34 15.94 80.28
C GLU A 325 -14.77 14.90 79.29
N GLN A 326 -15.38 13.72 79.22
CA GLN A 326 -14.95 12.66 78.29
C GLN A 326 -15.21 13.02 76.82
N THR A 327 -16.34 13.67 76.52
CA THR A 327 -16.63 14.15 75.15
C THR A 327 -15.74 15.33 74.77
N GLN A 328 -15.39 16.21 75.72
CA GLN A 328 -14.43 17.29 75.52
C GLN A 328 -13.02 16.74 75.24
N GLU A 329 -12.59 15.73 75.99
CA GLU A 329 -11.29 15.07 75.76
C GLU A 329 -11.24 14.38 74.39
N ASN A 330 -12.31 13.68 74.01
CA ASN A 330 -12.43 13.08 72.67
C ASN A 330 -12.42 14.13 71.56
N LEU A 331 -13.16 15.24 71.72
CA LEU A 331 -13.14 16.35 70.76
C LEU A 331 -11.76 16.99 70.68
N PHE A 332 -11.05 17.15 71.80
CA PHE A 332 -9.70 17.67 71.81
C PHE A 332 -8.73 16.72 71.09
N SER A 333 -8.87 15.41 71.30
CA SER A 333 -8.11 14.39 70.57
C SER A 333 -8.38 14.45 69.07
N MET A 334 -9.66 14.49 68.66
CA MET A 334 -10.04 14.61 67.24
C MET A 334 -9.54 15.92 66.62
N THR A 335 -9.58 17.03 67.37
CA THR A 335 -9.09 18.33 66.90
C THR A 335 -7.58 18.29 66.72
N LYS A 336 -6.85 17.66 67.65
CA LYS A 336 -5.40 17.46 67.57
C LYS A 336 -5.01 16.55 66.40
N GLU A 337 -5.75 15.47 66.18
CA GLU A 337 -5.53 14.55 65.05
C GLU A 337 -5.84 15.24 63.70
N ALA A 338 -6.93 16.01 63.62
CA ALA A 338 -7.26 16.79 62.44
C ALA A 338 -6.20 17.86 62.15
N GLN A 339 -5.70 18.55 63.19
CA GLN A 339 -4.63 19.53 63.07
C GLN A 339 -3.33 18.88 62.57
N ALA A 340 -2.97 17.71 63.10
CA ALA A 340 -1.81 16.95 62.64
C ALA A 340 -1.95 16.51 61.17
N ARG A 341 -3.15 16.07 60.74
CA ARG A 341 -3.43 15.76 59.32
C ARG A 341 -3.31 17.00 58.43
N ILE A 342 -3.79 18.16 58.87
CA ILE A 342 -3.66 19.41 58.12
C ILE A 342 -2.19 19.78 57.94
N GLU A 343 -1.37 19.64 58.98
CA GLU A 343 0.07 19.89 58.92
C GLU A 343 0.79 18.92 57.97
N GLN A 344 0.48 17.62 58.04
CA GLN A 344 1.02 16.62 57.10
C GLN A 344 0.65 16.93 55.65
N LEU A 345 -0.63 17.20 55.37
CA LEU A 345 -1.08 17.55 54.02
C LEU A 345 -0.47 18.87 53.53
N ALA A 346 -0.23 19.83 54.42
CA ALA A 346 0.43 21.08 54.08
C ALA A 346 1.91 20.86 53.70
N GLU A 347 2.60 19.96 54.41
CA GLU A 347 3.98 19.55 54.14
C GLU A 347 4.08 18.77 52.81
N GLU A 348 3.20 17.78 52.58
CA GLU A 348 3.13 17.06 51.30
C GLU A 348 2.83 17.99 50.12
N ARG A 349 1.91 18.96 50.31
CA ARG A 349 1.63 19.98 49.29
C ARG A 349 2.86 20.85 49.03
N GLN A 350 3.61 21.22 50.06
CA GLN A 350 4.84 22.01 49.92
C GLN A 350 5.94 21.22 49.22
N MET A 351 6.12 19.94 49.56
CA MET A 351 7.05 19.03 48.88
C MET A 351 6.69 18.86 47.42
N THR A 352 5.43 18.53 47.12
CA THR A 352 4.94 18.38 45.75
C THR A 352 5.09 19.69 44.97
N LYS A 353 4.80 20.83 45.59
CA LYS A 353 5.01 22.14 44.99
C LYS A 353 6.49 22.40 44.72
N SER A 354 7.39 22.04 45.63
CA SER A 354 8.84 22.19 45.43
C SER A 354 9.34 21.30 44.29
N VAL A 355 8.83 20.08 44.15
CA VAL A 355 9.17 19.16 43.04
C VAL A 355 8.61 19.68 41.71
N VAL A 356 7.41 20.26 41.72
CA VAL A 356 6.82 20.91 40.54
C VAL A 356 7.57 22.18 40.17
N ASP A 357 7.95 23.00 41.15
CA ASP A 357 8.77 24.19 40.93
C ASP A 357 10.17 23.78 40.47
N GLU A 358 10.76 22.73 41.02
CA GLU A 358 11.99 22.13 40.53
C GLU A 358 11.81 21.60 39.11
N MET A 359 10.73 20.91 38.75
CA MET A 359 10.51 20.52 37.35
C MET A 359 10.29 21.74 36.43
N LYS A 360 9.59 22.78 36.89
CA LYS A 360 9.32 24.00 36.11
C LYS A 360 10.54 24.89 35.95
N TYR A 361 11.41 24.95 36.96
CA TYR A 361 12.57 25.85 37.02
C TYR A 361 13.92 25.13 36.85
N SER A 362 14.01 23.81 37.04
CA SER A 362 15.11 22.97 36.50
C SER A 362 14.88 22.63 35.02
N GLY A 363 13.62 22.64 34.55
CA GLY A 363 13.27 22.89 33.16
C GLY A 363 13.48 24.35 32.72
N GLY A 364 13.96 25.21 33.64
CA GLY A 364 14.35 26.60 33.44
C GLY A 364 15.68 26.73 32.73
N GLY A 365 15.73 26.12 31.56
CA GLY A 365 16.78 26.25 30.57
C GLY A 365 16.23 25.67 29.28
N GLY A 366 15.23 26.33 28.68
CA GLY A 366 14.80 26.07 27.30
C GLY A 366 15.93 26.20 26.25
N GLN A 367 17.17 26.42 26.69
CA GLN A 367 18.39 26.22 25.93
C GLN A 367 18.88 24.76 25.95
N SER A 368 18.80 23.99 27.04
CA SER A 368 19.38 22.62 27.08
C SER A 368 18.54 21.63 26.28
N SER A 369 17.21 21.60 26.50
CA SER A 369 16.32 20.74 25.72
C SER A 369 16.28 21.16 24.24
N ARG A 370 16.39 22.46 23.94
CA ARG A 370 16.48 22.94 22.55
C ARG A 370 17.84 22.66 21.92
N GLN A 371 18.94 22.75 22.67
CA GLN A 371 20.29 22.38 22.18
C GLN A 371 20.42 20.88 21.98
N GLU A 372 19.79 20.07 22.81
CA GLU A 372 19.73 18.61 22.61
C GLU A 372 18.90 18.29 21.37
N VAL A 373 17.72 18.90 21.21
CA VAL A 373 16.92 18.77 19.99
C VAL A 373 17.70 19.24 18.76
N GLU A 374 18.37 20.39 18.82
CA GLU A 374 19.19 20.92 17.73
C GLU A 374 20.41 20.03 17.43
N GLN A 375 21.01 19.39 18.44
CA GLN A 375 22.05 18.38 18.25
C GLN A 375 21.52 17.11 17.60
N TRP A 376 20.31 16.66 17.97
CA TRP A 376 19.67 15.51 17.35
C TRP A 376 19.21 15.81 15.93
N GLU A 377 18.67 17.00 15.67
CA GLU A 377 18.35 17.49 14.33
C GLU A 377 19.60 17.60 13.45
N ARG A 378 20.71 18.08 14.01
CA ARG A 378 22.00 18.13 13.31
C ARG A 378 22.54 16.73 13.00
N LYS A 379 22.51 15.82 13.97
CA LYS A 379 22.90 14.41 13.75
C LYS A 379 22.00 13.72 12.72
N LEU A 380 20.70 14.04 12.73
CA LEU A 380 19.74 13.52 11.75
C LEU A 380 20.07 14.05 10.35
N SER A 381 20.32 15.35 10.20
CA SER A 381 20.72 15.98 8.94
C SER A 381 22.06 15.44 8.44
N GLU A 382 23.06 15.28 9.32
CA GLU A 382 24.35 14.68 8.97
C GLU A 382 24.20 13.21 8.52
N SER A 383 23.36 12.43 9.20
CA SER A 383 23.05 11.05 8.79
C SER A 383 22.30 10.99 7.46
N GLN A 384 21.37 11.90 7.21
CA GLN A 384 20.64 12.00 5.93
C GLN A 384 21.58 12.36 4.78
N ASN A 385 22.43 13.37 4.97
CA ASN A 385 23.44 13.76 3.99
C ASN A 385 24.45 12.63 3.71
N SER A 386 24.85 11.89 4.76
CA SER A 386 25.71 10.70 4.58
C SER A 386 25.00 9.61 3.79
N LEU A 387 23.71 9.37 4.04
CA LEU A 387 22.91 8.40 3.30
C LEU A 387 22.79 8.79 1.83
N GLU A 388 22.54 10.07 1.51
CA GLU A 388 22.48 10.56 0.14
C GLU A 388 23.82 10.39 -0.59
N ARG A 389 24.94 10.72 0.06
CA ARG A 389 26.29 10.49 -0.51
C ARG A 389 26.55 9.02 -0.80
N VAL A 390 26.16 8.13 0.11
CA VAL A 390 26.30 6.67 -0.09
C VAL A 390 25.41 6.19 -1.22
N LYS A 391 24.16 6.67 -1.31
CA LYS A 391 23.25 6.36 -2.42
C LYS A 391 23.82 6.80 -3.76
N LEU A 392 24.31 8.04 -3.87
CA LEU A 392 24.91 8.56 -5.11
C LEU A 392 26.14 7.72 -5.52
N ARG A 393 27.02 7.41 -4.57
CA ARG A 393 28.19 6.55 -4.82
C ARG A 393 27.76 5.14 -5.23
N HIS A 394 26.73 4.57 -4.60
CA HIS A 394 26.20 3.27 -4.96
C HIS A 394 25.63 3.29 -6.38
N THR A 395 24.79 4.27 -6.74
CA THR A 395 24.26 4.43 -8.10
C THR A 395 25.37 4.53 -9.14
N ARG A 396 26.43 5.31 -8.86
CA ARG A 396 27.60 5.40 -9.74
C ARG A 396 28.32 4.05 -9.87
N MET A 397 28.55 3.35 -8.76
CA MET A 397 29.19 2.04 -8.76
C MET A 397 28.35 0.99 -9.51
N THR A 398 27.03 1.03 -9.36
CA THR A 398 26.10 0.14 -10.06
C THR A 398 26.16 0.36 -11.58
N LYS A 399 26.22 1.61 -12.04
CA LYS A 399 26.41 1.91 -13.48
C LYS A 399 27.72 1.29 -13.99
N VAL A 400 28.83 1.56 -13.32
CA VAL A 400 30.15 0.99 -13.69
C VAL A 400 30.11 -0.54 -13.65
N PHE A 401 29.44 -1.14 -12.67
CA PHE A 401 29.31 -2.60 -12.58
C PHE A 401 28.51 -3.19 -13.74
N ILE A 402 27.42 -2.54 -14.16
CA ILE A 402 26.65 -2.93 -15.34
C ILE A 402 27.52 -2.86 -16.60
N ASP A 403 28.30 -1.78 -16.76
CA ASP A 403 29.20 -1.62 -17.90
C ASP A 403 30.30 -2.69 -17.93
N VAL A 404 30.90 -2.98 -16.77
CA VAL A 404 31.92 -4.05 -16.61
C VAL A 404 31.32 -5.43 -16.92
N ARG A 405 30.11 -5.71 -16.42
CA ARG A 405 29.41 -6.97 -16.71
C ARG A 405 29.15 -7.11 -18.21
N ALA A 406 28.62 -6.09 -18.86
CA ALA A 406 28.38 -6.08 -20.30
C ALA A 406 29.68 -6.26 -21.11
N GLY A 407 30.78 -5.63 -20.66
CA GLY A 407 32.10 -5.81 -21.25
C GLY A 407 32.63 -7.24 -21.14
N ILE A 408 32.48 -7.87 -19.99
CA ILE A 408 32.89 -9.27 -19.74
C ILE A 408 32.02 -10.24 -20.54
N GLU A 409 30.71 -10.02 -20.61
CA GLU A 409 29.77 -10.82 -21.42
C GLU A 409 30.17 -10.77 -22.90
N HIS A 410 30.40 -9.57 -23.44
CA HIS A 410 30.85 -9.41 -24.82
C HIS A 410 32.24 -10.00 -25.09
N MET A 411 33.16 -9.96 -24.12
CA MET A 411 34.44 -10.68 -24.21
C MET A 411 34.25 -12.19 -24.23
N ALA A 412 33.38 -12.72 -23.36
CA ALA A 412 33.08 -14.15 -23.30
C ALA A 412 32.47 -14.66 -24.61
N ASP A 413 31.57 -13.89 -25.22
CA ASP A 413 30.97 -14.18 -26.53
C ASP A 413 32.03 -14.21 -27.65
N LYS A 414 32.91 -13.21 -27.70
CA LYS A 414 34.01 -13.17 -28.69
C LYS A 414 34.99 -14.33 -28.54
N LEU A 415 35.20 -14.80 -27.30
CA LEU A 415 36.07 -15.92 -26.98
C LEU A 415 35.32 -17.27 -26.94
N GLU A 416 34.07 -17.35 -27.39
CA GLU A 416 33.30 -18.61 -27.43
C GLU A 416 34.00 -19.69 -28.28
N THR A 417 34.64 -19.27 -29.37
CA THR A 417 35.36 -20.16 -30.30
C THR A 417 36.59 -20.83 -29.68
N VAL A 418 37.15 -20.25 -28.61
CA VAL A 418 38.32 -20.77 -27.91
C VAL A 418 37.87 -21.72 -26.79
N LYS A 419 38.06 -23.03 -27.02
CA LYS A 419 37.67 -24.06 -26.06
C LYS A 419 38.75 -24.29 -25.00
N LEU A 420 38.35 -24.19 -23.73
CA LEU A 420 39.14 -24.64 -22.57
C LEU A 420 38.67 -26.04 -22.15
N ASP A 421 39.50 -26.76 -21.40
CA ASP A 421 39.16 -28.07 -20.82
C ASP A 421 38.26 -27.96 -19.57
N VAL A 422 37.76 -26.75 -19.28
CA VAL A 422 36.90 -26.42 -18.15
C VAL A 422 35.51 -26.01 -18.69
N PRO A 423 34.40 -26.47 -18.08
CA PRO A 423 33.05 -26.11 -18.53
C PRO A 423 32.81 -24.59 -18.47
N ALA A 424 32.09 -24.07 -19.46
CA ALA A 424 31.72 -22.66 -19.53
C ALA A 424 30.79 -22.28 -18.36
N ILE A 425 31.16 -21.25 -17.61
CA ILE A 425 30.36 -20.73 -16.50
C ILE A 425 29.35 -19.71 -17.05
N PRO A 426 28.05 -19.81 -16.70
CA PRO A 426 27.05 -18.84 -17.13
C PRO A 426 27.30 -17.48 -16.46
N VAL A 427 27.10 -16.38 -17.19
CA VAL A 427 27.29 -15.02 -16.68
C VAL A 427 26.16 -14.67 -15.70
N SER A 428 26.50 -14.55 -14.41
CA SER A 428 25.61 -14.06 -13.35
C SER A 428 26.36 -13.10 -12.42
N ASP A 429 25.63 -12.27 -11.66
CA ASP A 429 26.25 -11.24 -10.80
C ASP A 429 27.25 -11.81 -9.78
N ASP A 430 27.05 -13.06 -9.34
CA ASP A 430 27.96 -13.77 -8.42
C ASP A 430 29.15 -14.46 -9.13
N THR A 431 29.06 -14.68 -10.44
CA THR A 431 30.03 -15.46 -11.23
C THR A 431 30.86 -14.62 -12.22
N ILE A 432 30.65 -13.30 -12.27
CA ILE A 432 31.38 -12.37 -13.15
C ILE A 432 32.90 -12.54 -13.03
N VAL A 433 33.41 -12.70 -11.81
CA VAL A 433 34.85 -12.88 -11.56
C VAL A 433 35.35 -14.19 -12.14
N ASP A 434 34.57 -15.27 -12.00
CA ASP A 434 34.93 -16.59 -12.53
C ASP A 434 34.89 -16.61 -14.07
N VAL A 435 33.90 -15.94 -14.68
CA VAL A 435 33.82 -15.74 -16.14
C VAL A 435 35.01 -14.92 -16.64
N MET A 436 35.42 -13.88 -15.90
CA MET A 436 36.59 -13.07 -16.24
C MET A 436 37.88 -13.91 -16.21
N LEU A 437 38.06 -14.77 -15.20
CA LEU A 437 39.18 -15.71 -15.12
C LEU A 437 39.18 -16.74 -16.26
N GLN A 438 38.00 -17.20 -16.68
CA GLN A 438 37.88 -18.06 -17.85
C GLN A 438 38.26 -17.33 -19.15
N CYS A 439 37.86 -16.06 -19.29
CA CYS A 439 38.27 -15.24 -20.43
C CYS A 439 39.79 -15.03 -20.47
N ASP A 440 40.42 -14.79 -19.32
CA ASP A 440 41.88 -14.67 -19.19
C ASP A 440 42.60 -15.97 -19.61
N ALA A 441 42.14 -17.12 -19.13
CA ALA A 441 42.70 -18.42 -19.54
C ALA A 441 42.53 -18.70 -21.05
N LYS A 442 41.41 -18.28 -21.66
CA LYS A 442 41.20 -18.37 -23.11
C LYS A 442 42.16 -17.46 -23.88
N LEU A 443 42.38 -16.23 -23.39
CA LEU A 443 43.31 -15.28 -23.99
C LEU A 443 44.76 -15.76 -23.91
N ILE A 444 45.18 -16.34 -22.77
CA ILE A 444 46.50 -16.95 -22.62
C ILE A 444 46.68 -18.10 -23.62
N LYS A 445 45.69 -18.99 -23.76
CA LYS A 445 45.74 -20.08 -24.75
C LYS A 445 45.83 -19.57 -26.19
N MET A 446 45.14 -18.48 -26.51
CA MET A 446 45.28 -17.81 -27.81
C MET A 446 46.65 -17.19 -28.01
N TYR A 447 47.19 -16.54 -26.98
CA TYR A 447 48.52 -15.91 -27.02
C TYR A 447 49.62 -16.95 -27.27
N ASP A 448 49.56 -18.09 -26.56
CA ASP A 448 50.48 -19.21 -26.77
C ASP A 448 50.34 -19.79 -28.18
N ALA A 449 49.11 -19.94 -28.69
CA ALA A 449 48.87 -20.42 -30.05
C ALA A 449 49.45 -19.48 -31.11
N VAL A 450 49.34 -18.16 -30.92
CA VAL A 450 49.92 -17.16 -31.82
C VAL A 450 51.44 -17.13 -31.73
N GLY A 451 52.02 -17.31 -30.53
CA GLY A 451 53.48 -17.38 -30.33
C GLY A 451 54.12 -18.64 -30.93
N THR A 452 53.34 -19.69 -31.22
CA THR A 452 53.82 -20.92 -31.88
C THR A 452 53.65 -20.93 -33.40
N LEU A 453 53.08 -19.87 -34.00
CA LEU A 453 52.98 -19.77 -35.46
C LEU A 453 54.33 -19.37 -36.08
N PRO A 454 54.86 -20.12 -37.06
CA PRO A 454 56.04 -19.71 -37.82
C PRO A 454 55.74 -18.39 -38.57
N GLU A 455 56.70 -17.47 -38.62
CA GLU A 455 56.57 -16.16 -39.31
C GLU A 455 56.13 -16.27 -40.79
N GLU A 456 56.27 -17.44 -41.42
CA GLU A 456 55.91 -17.69 -42.82
C GLU A 456 54.38 -17.78 -43.05
N ASP A 457 53.58 -18.19 -42.05
CA ASP A 457 52.12 -18.37 -42.19
C ASP A 457 51.31 -17.08 -41.96
N ALA A 458 51.95 -16.02 -41.46
CA ALA A 458 51.29 -14.75 -41.16
C ALA A 458 51.03 -13.90 -42.42
N LEU A 459 51.91 -14.01 -43.42
CA LEU A 459 51.80 -13.28 -44.70
C LEU A 459 50.74 -13.88 -45.64
N GLU A 460 50.51 -15.19 -45.57
CA GLU A 460 49.55 -15.87 -46.46
C GLU A 460 48.08 -15.62 -46.05
N ARG A 461 47.82 -15.45 -44.75
CA ARG A 461 46.48 -15.10 -44.24
C ARG A 461 46.05 -13.68 -44.56
N ASP A 462 46.97 -12.72 -44.61
CA ASP A 462 46.67 -11.32 -44.98
C ASP A 462 46.31 -11.19 -46.48
N LEU A 463 46.86 -12.05 -47.32
CA LEU A 463 46.56 -12.12 -48.76
C LEU A 463 45.22 -12.82 -49.06
N MET A 464 44.85 -13.86 -48.30
CA MET A 464 43.59 -14.59 -48.50
C MET A 464 42.34 -13.83 -48.01
N SER A 465 42.47 -12.93 -47.03
CA SER A 465 41.36 -12.08 -46.59
C SER A 465 41.01 -10.95 -47.55
N ARG A 466 41.82 -10.69 -48.59
CA ARG A 466 41.63 -9.56 -49.52
C ARG A 466 40.87 -9.89 -50.81
N ASP A 467 40.64 -11.18 -51.13
CA ASP A 467 40.06 -11.59 -52.43
C ASP A 467 38.78 -12.46 -52.33
N GLY A 468 38.23 -12.63 -51.13
CA GLY A 468 37.03 -13.44 -50.88
C GLY A 468 35.75 -12.64 -50.66
N GLY A 469 35.28 -11.94 -51.70
CA GLY A 469 33.92 -11.39 -51.90
C GLY A 469 33.04 -11.02 -50.70
N LEU A 470 32.70 -9.73 -50.58
CA LEU A 470 31.32 -9.25 -50.40
C LEU A 470 31.28 -7.73 -50.67
N ARG A 471 31.06 -7.39 -51.94
CA ARG A 471 30.45 -6.12 -52.35
C ARG A 471 28.97 -6.21 -51.95
N GLY A 472 28.68 -5.85 -50.71
CA GLY A 472 27.33 -5.79 -50.14
C GLY A 472 27.15 -4.45 -49.43
N ASP A 473 26.53 -3.52 -50.14
CA ASP A 473 25.72 -2.39 -49.64
C ASP A 473 26.12 -1.72 -48.31
N LEU A 474 26.86 -0.63 -48.40
CA LEU A 474 27.09 0.34 -47.32
C LEU A 474 25.86 1.26 -47.14
N SER A 475 24.70 0.67 -46.84
CA SER A 475 23.51 1.43 -46.44
C SER A 475 22.64 0.71 -45.40
N GLY A 476 23.28 0.14 -44.38
CA GLY A 476 22.59 -0.40 -43.21
C GLY A 476 23.30 -0.02 -41.92
N GLU A 477 22.70 0.89 -41.15
CA GLU A 477 23.07 1.18 -39.77
C GLU A 477 23.14 -0.13 -38.97
N THR A 478 24.34 -0.51 -38.54
CA THR A 478 24.54 -1.60 -37.58
C THR A 478 24.60 -1.00 -36.19
N GLY A 479 23.49 -1.08 -35.46
CA GLY A 479 23.31 -0.58 -34.08
C GLY A 479 24.07 -1.35 -33.00
N TYR A 480 25.28 -1.84 -33.28
CA TYR A 480 26.08 -2.65 -32.34
C TYR A 480 27.52 -2.18 -32.17
N ASN A 481 27.84 -0.95 -32.59
CA ASN A 481 29.10 -0.30 -32.25
C ASN A 481 28.89 0.64 -31.05
N VAL A 482 28.82 0.09 -29.84
CA VAL A 482 29.01 0.89 -28.63
C VAL A 482 30.50 1.16 -28.50
N ARG A 483 30.97 2.27 -29.07
CA ARG A 483 32.26 2.84 -28.69
C ARG A 483 32.14 3.24 -27.22
N VAL A 484 32.97 2.64 -26.37
CA VAL A 484 33.16 3.12 -25.00
C VAL A 484 33.75 4.52 -25.10
N ALA A 485 32.91 5.54 -24.93
CA ALA A 485 33.37 6.90 -24.79
C ALA A 485 34.05 7.01 -23.42
N LEU A 486 35.38 7.00 -23.43
CA LEU A 486 36.13 7.58 -22.32
C LEU A 486 35.88 9.09 -22.40
N THR A 487 34.85 9.57 -21.70
CA THR A 487 34.62 11.00 -21.57
C THR A 487 35.80 11.59 -20.82
N ASN A 488 36.60 12.37 -21.54
CA ASN A 488 37.55 13.29 -20.94
C ASN A 488 36.79 14.18 -19.96
N GLU A 489 37.43 14.41 -18.82
CA GLU A 489 37.05 15.45 -17.87
C GLU A 489 36.92 16.80 -18.61
N GLU A 490 36.00 17.64 -18.13
CA GLU A 490 35.69 19.01 -18.60
C GLU A 490 34.53 19.10 -19.62
N ASP A 491 33.30 19.09 -19.11
CA ASP A 491 32.37 20.24 -19.14
C ASP A 491 30.98 19.78 -18.68
N PHE A 492 30.61 20.21 -17.47
CA PHE A 492 29.23 20.17 -16.98
C PHE A 492 28.53 21.40 -17.54
N ASP A 493 27.63 21.20 -18.49
CA ASP A 493 26.53 22.13 -18.73
C ASP A 493 25.24 21.34 -18.97
N ASP A 494 24.17 21.95 -18.48
CA ASP A 494 22.79 21.48 -18.33
C ASP A 494 22.11 21.03 -19.64
N ASP A 495 20.95 20.40 -19.43
CA ASP A 495 19.86 20.15 -20.37
C ASP A 495 19.95 18.90 -21.26
N VAL A 496 19.35 17.81 -20.75
CA VAL A 496 18.49 16.97 -21.58
C VAL A 496 17.31 16.45 -20.76
N ASP A 497 16.15 16.94 -21.17
CA ASP A 497 14.80 16.59 -20.76
C ASP A 497 14.61 15.08 -20.63
N VAL A 498 14.19 14.64 -19.44
CA VAL A 498 13.55 13.35 -19.25
C VAL A 498 12.06 13.62 -19.24
N ASP A 499 11.36 13.06 -20.22
CA ASP A 499 9.90 13.07 -20.34
C ASP A 499 9.23 12.63 -19.02
N ASP A 500 8.73 13.62 -18.28
CA ASP A 500 7.91 13.47 -17.08
C ASP A 500 6.43 13.41 -17.50
N ASP A 501 5.93 12.21 -17.80
CA ASP A 501 4.51 11.96 -18.08
C ASP A 501 3.76 11.36 -16.86
N ASP A 502 4.28 11.53 -15.63
CA ASP A 502 3.64 10.98 -14.41
C ASP A 502 3.75 11.91 -13.17
N LEU A 503 3.57 13.22 -13.34
CA LEU A 503 3.58 14.18 -12.21
C LEU A 503 2.46 15.22 -12.30
N ASP A 504 1.21 14.75 -12.40
CA ASP A 504 0.04 15.60 -12.21
C ASP A 504 -0.38 15.63 -10.73
N GLY A 505 -0.12 16.76 -10.08
CA GLY A 505 -0.77 17.13 -8.81
C GLY A 505 0.13 17.36 -7.59
N MET A 506 0.99 18.38 -7.64
CA MET A 506 1.18 19.38 -6.56
C MET A 506 2.33 20.33 -6.94
N GLU A 507 2.06 21.26 -7.86
CA GLU A 507 2.94 22.41 -8.06
C GLU A 507 2.69 23.41 -6.93
N ALA A 508 3.70 23.63 -6.08
CA ALA A 508 3.70 24.70 -5.11
C ALA A 508 3.92 26.03 -5.84
N ASP A 509 2.84 26.76 -6.06
CA ASP A 509 2.80 28.08 -6.68
C ASP A 509 3.86 29.01 -6.05
N ILE A 510 4.95 29.25 -6.78
CA ILE A 510 6.06 30.11 -6.33
C ILE A 510 5.53 31.54 -6.31
N PRO A 511 5.43 32.21 -5.14
CA PRO A 511 4.77 33.51 -5.06
C PRO A 511 5.53 34.57 -5.88
N ASP A 512 4.85 35.16 -6.86
CA ASP A 512 5.40 36.22 -7.69
C ASP A 512 5.95 37.39 -6.84
N ARG A 513 6.93 38.12 -7.38
CA ARG A 513 7.65 39.21 -6.71
C ARG A 513 6.71 40.25 -6.08
N GLN A 514 5.52 40.46 -6.66
CA GLN A 514 4.50 41.34 -6.07
C GLN A 514 3.83 40.73 -4.83
N GLN A 515 3.58 39.42 -4.81
CA GLN A 515 3.02 38.71 -3.66
C GLN A 515 4.01 38.63 -2.51
N MET A 516 5.30 38.38 -2.79
CA MET A 516 6.38 38.46 -1.80
C MET A 516 6.48 39.87 -1.18
N LYS A 517 6.35 40.93 -2.00
CA LYS A 517 6.34 42.31 -1.51
C LYS A 517 5.14 42.60 -0.61
N LYS A 518 3.98 42.01 -0.91
CA LYS A 518 2.74 42.15 -0.12
C LYS A 518 2.82 41.38 1.20
N MET A 519 3.38 40.18 1.19
CA MET A 519 3.64 39.37 2.38
C MET A 519 4.64 40.07 3.32
N HIS A 520 5.74 40.57 2.77
CA HIS A 520 6.73 41.33 3.54
C HIS A 520 6.14 42.62 4.14
N GLY A 521 5.32 43.35 3.37
CA GLY A 521 4.58 44.52 3.86
C GLY A 521 3.63 44.17 5.02
N ALA A 522 2.84 43.11 4.87
CA ALA A 522 1.94 42.64 5.93
C ALA A 522 2.69 42.19 7.20
N MET A 523 3.89 41.63 7.05
CA MET A 523 4.75 41.21 8.16
C MET A 523 5.32 42.41 8.93
N LEU A 524 5.73 43.47 8.23
CA LEU A 524 6.14 44.76 8.80
C LEU A 524 4.99 45.47 9.53
N ASP A 525 3.79 45.46 8.96
CA ASP A 525 2.61 46.05 9.59
C ASP A 525 2.20 45.30 10.87
N LYS A 526 2.34 43.95 10.88
CA LYS A 526 2.10 43.12 12.08
C LYS A 526 3.14 43.37 13.18
N ALA A 527 4.40 43.63 12.81
CA ALA A 527 5.47 43.95 13.75
C ALA A 527 5.28 45.35 14.37
N THR A 528 4.89 46.35 13.56
CA THR A 528 4.66 47.72 14.04
C THR A 528 3.36 47.87 14.85
N ALA A 529 2.32 47.08 14.56
CA ALA A 529 1.07 47.05 15.32
C ALA A 529 1.25 46.53 16.76
N LYS A 530 2.19 45.60 17.00
CA LYS A 530 2.50 45.09 18.35
C LYS A 530 3.15 46.15 19.25
N SER A 531 3.81 47.17 18.68
CA SER A 531 4.44 48.24 19.47
C SER A 531 3.47 49.29 20.01
N LYS A 532 2.24 49.43 19.47
CA LYS A 532 1.28 50.48 19.87
C LYS A 532 0.29 50.07 20.97
N ARG A 533 0.20 48.79 21.35
CA ARG A 533 -0.83 48.29 22.30
C ARG A 533 -0.43 48.28 23.78
N LYS A 534 0.66 48.94 24.16
CA LYS A 534 1.16 48.97 25.56
C LYS A 534 1.31 50.39 26.11
N LYS A 535 0.23 51.18 26.10
CA LYS A 535 0.05 52.33 27.00
C LYS A 535 -1.42 52.76 27.00
N ARG A 536 -2.16 52.42 28.06
CA ARG A 536 -3.23 53.20 28.73
C ARG A 536 -4.08 52.32 29.66
N GLY A 537 -3.73 52.32 30.94
CA GLY A 537 -4.67 52.47 32.08
C GLY A 537 -4.22 53.73 32.83
N LYS A 538 -4.97 54.47 33.63
CA LYS A 538 -6.22 54.25 34.38
C LYS A 538 -6.59 55.64 34.95
N PHE A 539 -7.85 56.08 34.92
CA PHE A 539 -8.45 57.04 35.89
C PHE A 539 -9.97 57.07 35.64
N GLY A 540 -10.76 56.90 36.70
CA GLY A 540 -12.23 56.93 36.66
C GLY A 540 -12.79 58.26 37.17
N ILE A 541 -14.11 58.47 36.99
CA ILE A 541 -15.08 59.16 37.87
C ILE A 541 -16.51 59.01 37.29
N GLU A 542 -17.45 58.89 38.23
CA GLU A 542 -18.92 58.82 38.33
C GLU A 542 -19.91 59.25 37.20
N SER A 543 -21.11 58.64 37.27
CA SER A 543 -22.37 58.70 36.44
C SER A 543 -23.25 59.97 36.66
N PRO A 544 -24.52 60.16 36.16
CA PRO A 544 -25.44 59.36 35.32
C PRO A 544 -26.24 60.21 34.24
N PRO A 545 -27.53 59.95 33.86
CA PRO A 545 -27.95 59.24 32.64
C PRO A 545 -28.82 60.08 31.65
N LYS A 546 -28.93 59.66 30.38
CA LYS A 546 -30.03 60.11 29.48
C LYS A 546 -30.42 59.03 28.45
N SER A 547 -31.72 58.71 28.44
CA SER A 547 -32.49 58.13 27.31
C SER A 547 -32.74 59.19 26.22
N PRO A 548 -33.07 58.83 24.96
CA PRO A 548 -34.38 58.33 24.53
C PRO A 548 -34.25 57.10 23.59
N GLY A 549 -35.25 56.27 23.25
CA GLY A 549 -36.70 56.46 23.13
C GLY A 549 -37.12 56.54 21.65
N LYS A 550 -37.56 55.40 21.07
CA LYS A 550 -38.52 55.17 19.93
C LYS A 550 -38.08 53.92 19.13
N SER A 551 -38.80 52.78 19.18
CA SER A 551 -40.11 52.46 18.53
C SER A 551 -39.98 52.53 16.99
N THR A 552 -40.24 51.51 16.17
CA THR A 552 -41.47 50.70 16.08
C THR A 552 -41.39 49.66 14.93
N ILE A 553 -42.20 48.59 15.05
CA ILE A 553 -42.84 47.75 14.00
C ILE A 553 -41.92 46.75 13.28
N GLY A 554 -42.18 45.44 13.21
CA GLY A 554 -43.42 44.67 13.43
C GLY A 554 -43.86 44.00 12.13
N LYS A 555 -43.73 42.66 12.07
CA LYS A 555 -44.47 41.63 11.27
C LYS A 555 -43.67 40.33 11.42
N GLY A 556 -44.16 39.22 11.99
CA GLY A 556 -45.51 38.67 11.94
C GLY A 556 -45.56 37.65 10.81
N GLY A 557 -45.51 36.35 11.12
CA GLY A 557 -45.53 35.27 10.12
C GLY A 557 -45.32 33.88 10.71
N THR A 558 -46.29 33.42 11.49
CA THR A 558 -46.54 32.03 11.89
C THR A 558 -46.88 31.12 10.71
N SER A 559 -46.45 29.84 10.74
CA SER A 559 -47.12 28.65 10.16
C SER A 559 -46.14 27.46 10.15
N THR A 560 -46.19 26.53 11.10
CA THR A 560 -46.96 25.25 11.06
C THR A 560 -46.63 24.33 9.89
N GLY A 561 -46.19 23.10 10.22
CA GLY A 561 -46.11 21.99 9.28
C GLY A 561 -45.30 20.83 9.88
N GLY A 562 -45.98 19.86 10.49
CA GLY A 562 -45.36 18.67 11.05
C GLY A 562 -45.34 17.47 10.09
N ARG A 563 -44.67 16.43 10.59
CA ARG A 563 -45.01 15.00 10.51
C ARG A 563 -44.25 14.12 9.48
N LYS A 564 -43.85 12.96 10.03
CA LYS A 564 -43.48 11.63 9.45
C LYS A 564 -41.98 11.42 9.18
N LEU A 565 -41.28 10.49 9.84
CA LEU A 565 -41.42 9.00 9.88
C LEU A 565 -41.29 8.36 8.50
N ASP A 566 -40.15 7.71 8.28
CA ASP A 566 -39.91 6.41 7.60
C ASP A 566 -38.44 6.06 7.93
N THR A 567 -38.16 5.10 8.83
CA THR A 567 -37.78 3.69 8.53
C THR A 567 -36.83 3.52 7.35
N ASP A 568 -35.59 3.15 7.68
CA ASP A 568 -34.90 1.96 7.15
C ASP A 568 -34.09 1.31 8.29
#